data_AF-A0A2D5WZQ0-F1
#
_entry.id   AF-A0A2D5WZQ0-F1
#
_cell.length_a   1.000
_cell.length_b   1.000
_cell.length_c   1.000
_cell.angle_alpha   90.00
_cell.angle_beta   90.00
_cell.angle_gamma   90.00
#
_symmetry.space_group_name_H-M   'P 1'
#
loop_
_entity.id
_entity.type
_entity.pdbx_description
1 polymer ?
#
loop_
_entity_poly.entity_id
_entity_poly.type
_entity_poly.pdbx_seq_one_letter_code
_entity_poly.pdbx_strand_id
1 'polypeptide(L)'
;RIIISLILIILLLYSGYWLVVSNILKKTISNELNKNDYINFKDLSISGFPTQIQTNIHKFKILDSMSSNEILESDLIKVSMHPFDSSKIALKSDITNILINNDALTLNVALDKSLSLLSIDNSGYININLAIEDIIVLGNEINIASLEQIHIKLNETSFKNFKINSKINFARLETLESQDVSIKIDGNLKLNNNAFDGNLNLSVKELKLNEEIFNIPLTIKKNQVIFLFMNIFDLNRILSFL
;
A
#
# COMPACT_ATOMS: atom_id res chain seq x y z
N ARG A 1 7.39 47.93 -22.16
CA ARG A 1 6.18 48.05 -21.29
C ARG A 1 5.08 47.08 -21.75
N ILE A 2 4.58 47.17 -22.97
CA ILE A 2 3.53 46.28 -23.52
C ILE A 2 3.91 44.78 -23.40
N ILE A 3 5.13 44.41 -23.80
CA ILE A 3 5.61 43.01 -23.70
C ILE A 3 5.62 42.52 -22.25
N ILE A 4 6.08 43.35 -21.31
CA ILE A 4 6.11 43.01 -19.88
C ILE A 4 4.69 42.83 -19.33
N SER A 5 3.77 43.72 -19.69
CA SER A 5 2.36 43.59 -19.33
C SER A 5 1.72 42.32 -19.91
N LEU A 6 2.04 41.96 -21.15
CA LEU A 6 1.56 40.73 -21.78
C LEU A 6 2.06 39.48 -21.06
N ILE A 7 3.35 39.45 -20.70
CA ILE A 7 3.95 38.34 -19.93
C ILE A 7 3.24 38.20 -18.57
N LEU A 8 3.00 39.31 -17.87
CA LEU A 8 2.27 39.29 -16.59
C LEU A 8 0.84 38.77 -16.74
N ILE A 9 0.13 39.17 -17.80
CA ILE A 9 -1.23 38.66 -18.08
C ILE A 9 -1.20 37.15 -18.33
N ILE A 10 -0.25 36.66 -19.13
CA ILE A 10 -0.12 35.22 -19.41
C ILE A 10 0.17 34.44 -18.11
N LEU A 11 1.07 34.94 -17.26
CA LEU A 11 1.37 34.31 -15.97
C LEU A 11 0.17 34.29 -15.02
N LEU A 12 -0.62 35.36 -15.00
CA LEU A 12 -1.86 35.43 -14.21
C LEU A 12 -2.91 34.44 -14.71
N LEU A 13 -3.12 34.36 -16.03
CA LEU A 13 -4.04 33.39 -16.64
C LEU A 13 -3.59 31.96 -16.36
N TYR A 14 -2.28 31.69 -16.47
CA TYR A 14 -1.70 30.40 -16.19
C TYR A 14 -1.88 30.00 -14.71
N SER A 15 -1.69 30.94 -13.78
CA SER A 15 -1.94 30.70 -12.36
C SER A 15 -3.41 30.46 -12.06
N GLY A 16 -4.30 31.24 -12.68
CA GLY A 16 -5.76 31.07 -12.57
C GLY A 16 -6.23 29.71 -13.07
N TYR A 17 -5.67 29.23 -14.19
CA TYR A 17 -5.94 27.90 -14.72
C TYR A 17 -5.69 26.80 -13.68
N TRP A 18 -4.53 26.81 -13.02
CA TRP A 18 -4.20 25.77 -12.03
C TRP A 18 -5.08 25.83 -10.78
N LEU A 19 -5.50 27.03 -10.36
CA LEU A 19 -6.47 27.17 -9.27
C LEU A 19 -7.81 26.51 -9.61
N VAL A 20 -8.29 26.69 -10.85
CA VAL A 20 -9.52 26.04 -11.32
C VAL A 20 -9.36 24.52 -11.37
N VAL A 21 -8.25 24.02 -11.94
CA VAL A 21 -7.95 22.58 -12.00
C VAL A 21 -7.87 21.96 -10.60
N SER A 22 -7.18 22.63 -9.66
CA SER A 22 -7.09 22.22 -8.26
C SER A 22 -8.47 22.07 -7.61
N ASN A 23 -9.34 23.07 -7.80
CA ASN A 23 -10.70 23.05 -7.25
C ASN A 23 -11.57 21.94 -7.84
N ILE A 24 -11.48 21.70 -9.16
CA ILE A 24 -12.22 20.63 -9.83
C ILE A 24 -11.76 19.28 -9.28
N LEU A 25 -10.45 19.03 -9.24
CA LEU A 25 -9.90 17.77 -8.72
C LEU A 25 -10.28 17.55 -7.25
N LYS A 26 -10.23 18.61 -6.42
CA LYS A 26 -10.60 18.52 -5.00
C LYS A 26 -12.05 18.08 -4.84
N LYS A 27 -12.96 18.66 -5.61
CA LYS A 27 -14.37 18.28 -5.61
C LYS A 27 -14.57 16.84 -6.09
N THR A 28 -13.92 16.45 -7.18
CA THR A 28 -14.04 15.09 -7.73
C THR A 28 -13.56 14.05 -6.72
N ILE A 29 -12.36 14.20 -6.16
CA ILE A 29 -11.81 13.25 -5.19
C ILE A 29 -12.68 13.20 -3.93
N SER A 30 -13.07 14.37 -3.39
CA SER A 30 -13.96 14.42 -2.23
C SER A 30 -15.29 13.72 -2.48
N ASN A 31 -15.88 13.88 -3.67
CA ASN A 31 -17.12 13.21 -4.02
C ASN A 31 -16.95 11.70 -4.12
N GLU A 32 -15.86 11.21 -4.74
CA GLU A 32 -15.61 9.76 -4.82
C GLU A 32 -15.35 9.14 -3.45
N LEU A 33 -14.61 9.83 -2.57
CA LEU A 33 -14.39 9.35 -1.19
C LEU A 33 -15.70 9.35 -0.39
N ASN A 34 -16.51 10.40 -0.49
CA ASN A 34 -17.78 10.53 0.23
C ASN A 34 -18.89 9.57 -0.27
N LYS A 35 -18.70 8.87 -1.40
CA LYS A 35 -19.63 7.81 -1.82
C LYS A 35 -19.52 6.55 -0.97
N ASN A 36 -18.42 6.39 -0.24
CA ASN A 36 -18.19 5.23 0.62
C ASN A 36 -18.42 5.63 2.07
N ASP A 37 -19.51 5.17 2.67
CA ASP A 37 -19.91 5.46 4.05
C ASP A 37 -18.87 4.98 5.09
N TYR A 38 -17.98 4.08 4.69
CA TYR A 38 -16.93 3.51 5.55
C TYR A 38 -15.61 4.27 5.45
N ILE A 39 -15.52 5.34 4.65
CA ILE A 39 -14.36 6.21 4.56
C ILE A 39 -14.68 7.54 5.23
N ASN A 40 -13.82 7.95 6.15
CA ASN A 40 -13.89 9.26 6.80
C ASN A 40 -12.58 10.02 6.62
N PHE A 41 -12.66 11.33 6.42
CA PHE A 41 -11.51 12.23 6.36
C PHE A 41 -11.90 13.64 6.81
N LYS A 42 -10.97 14.36 7.44
CA LYS A 42 -11.25 15.72 7.95
C LYS A 42 -11.23 16.75 6.83
N ASP A 43 -10.18 16.74 6.03
CA ASP A 43 -9.98 17.73 4.98
C ASP A 43 -9.09 17.21 3.85
N LEU A 44 -9.25 17.85 2.68
CA LEU A 44 -8.52 17.55 1.46
C LEU A 44 -7.94 18.83 0.87
N SER A 45 -6.67 18.81 0.50
CA SER A 45 -5.99 19.90 -0.22
C SER A 45 -5.27 19.38 -1.45
N ILE A 46 -5.16 20.22 -2.48
CA ILE A 46 -4.44 19.89 -3.73
C ILE A 46 -3.44 21.01 -4.03
N SER A 47 -2.21 20.61 -4.36
CA SER A 47 -1.05 21.49 -4.53
C SER A 47 -0.03 20.91 -5.54
N GLY A 48 1.13 21.55 -5.69
CA GLY A 48 2.27 21.04 -6.47
C GLY A 48 2.33 21.47 -7.93
N PHE A 49 1.29 22.14 -8.44
CA PHE A 49 1.24 22.57 -9.85
C PHE A 49 2.38 23.55 -10.19
N PRO A 50 2.84 23.58 -11.45
CA PRO A 50 2.43 22.75 -12.58
C PRO A 50 3.25 21.46 -12.75
N THR A 51 4.21 21.20 -11.86
CA THR A 51 5.17 20.10 -12.04
C THR A 51 4.63 18.78 -11.49
N GLN A 52 3.75 18.84 -10.48
CA GLN A 52 3.17 17.68 -9.83
C GLN A 52 1.74 18.03 -9.38
N ILE A 53 0.85 17.05 -9.36
CA ILE A 53 -0.41 17.17 -8.63
C ILE A 53 -0.21 16.39 -7.35
N GLN A 54 -0.26 17.07 -6.20
CA GLN A 54 -0.20 16.44 -4.89
C GLN A 54 -1.51 16.72 -4.15
N THR A 55 -2.26 15.65 -3.92
CA THR A 55 -3.44 15.61 -3.06
C THR A 55 -3.01 15.18 -1.66
N ASN A 56 -3.36 15.98 -0.66
CA ASN A 56 -3.18 15.64 0.74
C ASN A 56 -4.55 15.38 1.36
N ILE A 57 -4.72 14.21 1.97
CA ILE A 57 -5.91 13.80 2.70
C ILE A 57 -5.53 13.72 4.18
N HIS A 58 -6.18 14.51 5.01
CA HIS A 58 -5.86 14.64 6.43
C HIS A 58 -6.85 13.85 7.30
N LYS A 59 -6.31 13.18 8.31
CA LYS A 59 -7.06 12.34 9.26
C LYS A 59 -7.97 11.33 8.55
N PHE A 60 -7.39 10.53 7.67
CA PHE A 60 -8.08 9.51 6.92
C PHE A 60 -8.34 8.28 7.81
N LYS A 61 -9.56 7.76 7.74
CA LYS A 61 -9.99 6.58 8.49
C LYS A 61 -10.83 5.66 7.61
N ILE A 62 -10.65 4.35 7.79
CA ILE A 62 -11.56 3.33 7.27
C ILE A 62 -12.25 2.67 8.46
N LEU A 63 -13.57 2.59 8.40
CA LEU A 63 -14.43 2.00 9.41
C LEU A 63 -14.84 0.59 9.02
N ASP A 64 -15.01 -0.29 10.00
CA ASP A 64 -15.64 -1.59 9.81
C ASP A 64 -17.11 -1.42 9.44
N SER A 65 -17.50 -2.03 8.32
CA SER A 65 -18.90 -2.06 7.90
C SER A 65 -19.86 -2.68 8.91
N MET A 66 -19.38 -3.61 9.75
CA MET A 66 -20.22 -4.36 10.69
C MET A 66 -20.23 -3.77 12.09
N SER A 67 -19.13 -3.12 12.51
CA SER A 67 -18.95 -2.65 13.89
C SER A 67 -18.69 -1.14 14.03
N SER A 68 -18.51 -0.41 12.92
CA SER A 68 -18.09 1.00 12.89
C SER A 68 -16.79 1.29 13.64
N ASN A 69 -16.03 0.26 14.02
CA ASN A 69 -14.72 0.40 14.62
C ASN A 69 -13.72 0.88 13.57
N GLU A 70 -12.74 1.67 14.01
CA GLU A 70 -11.67 2.14 13.13
C GLU A 70 -10.74 0.96 12.81
N ILE A 71 -10.69 0.56 11.53
CA ILE A 71 -9.84 -0.53 11.04
C ILE A 71 -8.50 0.04 10.56
N LEU A 72 -8.51 1.20 9.92
CA LEU A 72 -7.30 1.84 9.41
C LEU A 72 -7.33 3.33 9.74
N GLU A 73 -6.23 3.86 10.26
CA GLU A 73 -6.04 5.29 10.48
C GLU A 73 -4.74 5.79 9.87
N SER A 74 -4.78 7.00 9.30
CA SER A 74 -3.61 7.76 8.90
C SER A 74 -3.85 9.25 9.09
N ASP A 75 -2.91 9.94 9.74
CA ASP A 75 -2.97 11.39 9.91
C ASP A 75 -2.86 12.15 8.59
N LEU A 76 -2.10 11.59 7.64
CA LEU A 76 -1.83 12.22 6.35
C LEU A 76 -1.52 11.19 5.27
N ILE A 77 -2.40 11.11 4.27
CA ILE A 77 -2.15 10.40 3.02
C ILE A 77 -1.84 11.43 1.94
N LYS A 78 -0.67 11.30 1.31
CA LYS A 78 -0.24 12.11 0.16
C LYS A 78 -0.33 11.25 -1.10
N VAL A 79 -1.19 11.63 -2.02
CA VAL A 79 -1.25 11.03 -3.36
C VAL A 79 -0.65 12.02 -4.34
N SER A 80 0.28 11.58 -5.17
CA SER A 80 0.93 12.45 -6.11
C SER A 80 1.12 11.83 -7.48
N MET A 81 0.97 12.65 -8.51
CA MET A 81 1.06 12.23 -9.91
C MET A 81 1.56 13.38 -10.78
N HIS A 82 2.03 13.06 -11.99
CA HIS A 82 2.37 14.10 -12.96
C HIS A 82 1.07 14.64 -13.61
N PRO A 83 0.90 15.96 -13.79
CA PRO A 83 -0.37 16.53 -14.26
C PRO A 83 -0.75 16.11 -15.69
N PHE A 84 0.22 15.73 -16.50
CA PHE A 84 0.02 15.31 -17.89
C PHE A 84 0.34 13.83 -18.11
N ASP A 85 0.70 13.10 -17.06
CA ASP A 85 1.05 11.68 -17.15
C ASP A 85 0.48 10.94 -15.93
N SER A 86 -0.65 10.27 -16.15
CA SER A 86 -1.32 9.44 -15.14
C SER A 86 -0.78 8.01 -15.09
N SER A 87 0.25 7.68 -15.89
CA SER A 87 0.85 6.34 -15.87
C SER A 87 1.59 6.05 -14.57
N LYS A 88 1.89 7.07 -13.75
CA LYS A 88 2.58 6.92 -12.46
C LYS A 88 1.85 7.68 -11.37
N ILE A 89 1.53 6.98 -10.30
CA ILE A 89 0.88 7.51 -9.11
C ILE A 89 1.68 7.04 -7.90
N ALA A 90 2.14 7.99 -7.08
CA ALA A 90 2.82 7.71 -5.83
C ALA A 90 1.89 8.04 -4.65
N LEU A 91 1.74 7.10 -3.73
CA LEU A 91 1.03 7.26 -2.46
C LEU A 91 2.05 7.20 -1.33
N LYS A 92 2.06 8.19 -0.46
CA LYS A 92 2.88 8.22 0.76
C LYS A 92 1.98 8.40 1.97
N SER A 93 2.17 7.57 2.99
CA SER A 93 1.45 7.69 4.25
C SER A 93 2.22 7.07 5.39
N ASP A 94 2.01 7.60 6.58
CA ASP A 94 2.30 6.88 7.81
C ASP A 94 0.94 6.30 8.26
N ILE A 95 0.82 4.98 8.31
CA ILE A 95 -0.41 4.31 8.75
C ILE A 95 -0.23 4.04 10.23
N THR A 96 -0.99 4.76 11.04
CA THR A 96 -0.80 4.77 12.50
C THR A 96 -1.36 3.52 13.14
N ASN A 97 -2.38 2.91 12.54
CA ASN A 97 -3.00 1.70 13.08
C ASN A 97 -3.75 0.94 11.98
N ILE A 98 -3.55 -0.38 11.92
CA ILE A 98 -4.43 -1.34 11.26
C ILE A 98 -4.90 -2.32 12.34
N LEU A 99 -6.17 -2.26 12.69
CA LEU A 99 -6.78 -3.12 13.70
C LEU A 99 -7.39 -4.36 13.03
N ILE A 100 -6.89 -5.55 13.37
CA ILE A 100 -7.46 -6.83 12.98
C ILE A 100 -7.95 -7.51 14.25
N ASN A 101 -9.27 -7.58 14.42
CA ASN A 101 -9.87 -8.19 15.61
C ASN A 101 -10.49 -9.55 15.28
N ASN A 102 -10.18 -10.55 16.11
CA ASN A 102 -10.82 -11.86 16.11
C ASN A 102 -11.06 -12.26 17.58
N ASP A 103 -12.02 -13.13 17.85
CA ASP A 103 -12.59 -13.38 19.20
C ASP A 103 -11.57 -13.63 20.33
N ALA A 104 -10.33 -14.05 20.01
CA ALA A 104 -9.25 -14.31 20.97
C ALA A 104 -7.95 -13.50 20.73
N LEU A 105 -7.89 -12.70 19.66
CA LEU A 105 -6.67 -12.01 19.25
C LEU A 105 -6.98 -10.66 18.60
N THR A 106 -6.49 -9.59 19.20
CA THR A 106 -6.44 -8.26 18.60
C THR A 106 -5.03 -8.01 18.09
N LEU A 107 -4.89 -7.88 16.77
CA LEU A 107 -3.65 -7.43 16.15
C LEU A 107 -3.76 -5.94 15.82
N ASN A 108 -2.75 -5.18 16.22
CA ASN A 108 -2.57 -3.79 15.82
C ASN A 108 -1.26 -3.70 15.03
N VAL A 109 -1.34 -3.23 13.79
CA VAL A 109 -0.19 -3.06 12.90
C VAL A 109 0.00 -1.57 12.60
N ALA A 110 1.16 -1.03 12.95
CA ALA A 110 1.56 0.33 12.57
C ALA A 110 2.62 0.26 11.47
N LEU A 111 2.49 1.10 10.43
CA LEU A 111 3.43 1.19 9.32
C LEU A 111 3.99 2.62 9.25
N ASP A 112 5.29 2.77 9.53
CA ASP A 112 5.97 4.06 9.43
C ASP A 112 6.55 4.28 8.01
N LYS A 113 6.35 5.49 7.48
CA LYS A 113 6.91 5.95 6.20
C LYS A 113 6.68 5.00 5.04
N SER A 114 5.43 4.63 4.82
CA SER A 114 5.06 3.85 3.64
C SER A 114 5.05 4.71 2.37
N LEU A 115 5.66 4.20 1.31
CA LEU A 115 5.65 4.75 -0.04
C LEU A 115 5.24 3.66 -1.02
N SER A 116 4.07 3.82 -1.62
CA SER A 116 3.60 3.02 -2.75
C SER A 116 3.75 3.78 -4.05
N LEU A 117 4.23 3.12 -5.09
CA LEU A 117 4.28 3.60 -6.46
C LEU A 117 3.51 2.62 -7.33
N LEU A 118 2.39 3.08 -7.88
CA LEU A 118 1.64 2.39 -8.91
C LEU A 118 2.06 2.98 -10.26
N SER A 119 2.41 2.10 -11.19
CA SER A 119 2.76 2.49 -12.55
C SER A 119 2.19 1.55 -13.59
N ILE A 120 1.82 2.09 -14.75
CA ILE A 120 1.38 1.34 -15.92
C ILE A 120 2.50 1.43 -16.95
N ASP A 121 2.98 0.29 -17.44
CA ASP A 121 4.03 0.28 -18.46
C ASP A 121 3.46 0.54 -19.87
N ASN A 122 4.36 0.65 -20.86
CA ASN A 122 3.96 0.89 -22.26
C ASN A 122 3.12 -0.24 -22.86
N SER A 123 3.13 -1.43 -22.25
CA SER A 123 2.31 -2.57 -22.67
C SER A 123 0.93 -2.57 -21.99
N GLY A 124 0.66 -1.61 -21.11
CA GLY A 124 -0.57 -1.49 -20.35
C GLY A 124 -0.60 -2.32 -19.06
N TYR A 125 0.53 -2.91 -18.64
CA TYR A 125 0.60 -3.77 -17.46
C TYR A 125 0.91 -3.00 -16.19
N ILE A 126 0.26 -3.42 -15.09
CA ILE A 126 0.35 -2.76 -13.79
C ILE A 126 1.60 -3.22 -13.04
N ASN A 127 2.35 -2.26 -12.51
CA ASN A 127 3.48 -2.47 -11.62
C ASN A 127 3.25 -1.69 -10.33
N ILE A 128 3.26 -2.38 -9.19
CA ILE A 128 3.13 -1.82 -7.85
C ILE A 128 4.44 -2.05 -7.12
N ASN A 129 5.03 -0.99 -6.59
CA ASN A 129 6.19 -1.07 -5.70
C ASN A 129 5.81 -0.40 -4.37
N LEU A 130 5.97 -1.10 -3.27
CA LEU A 130 5.74 -0.59 -1.92
C LEU A 130 7.06 -0.67 -1.16
N ALA A 131 7.44 0.42 -0.52
CA ALA A 131 8.53 0.50 0.43
C ALA A 131 7.97 0.97 1.77
N ILE A 132 8.34 0.32 2.86
CA ILE A 132 7.93 0.70 4.22
C ILE A 132 9.20 0.69 5.06
N GLU A 133 9.43 1.75 5.83
CA GLU A 133 10.62 1.86 6.68
C GLU A 133 10.49 0.88 7.84
N ASP A 134 9.40 0.99 8.61
CA ASP A 134 9.19 0.17 9.80
C ASP A 134 7.74 -0.35 9.87
N ILE A 135 7.56 -1.58 10.34
CA ILE A 135 6.28 -2.16 10.72
C ILE A 135 6.39 -2.70 12.14
N ILE A 136 5.48 -2.27 13.01
CA ILE A 136 5.34 -2.82 14.36
C ILE A 136 4.01 -3.58 14.42
N VAL A 137 4.05 -4.81 14.91
CA VAL A 137 2.87 -5.65 15.10
C VAL A 137 2.71 -5.93 16.59
N LEU A 138 1.60 -5.50 17.16
CA LEU A 138 1.19 -5.79 18.53
C LEU A 138 0.07 -6.82 18.52
N GLY A 139 0.21 -7.91 19.27
CA GLY A 139 -0.86 -8.87 19.56
C GLY A 139 -1.30 -8.74 21.01
N ASN A 140 -2.58 -8.41 21.25
CA ASN A 140 -3.13 -8.14 22.58
C ASN A 140 -2.22 -7.18 23.39
N GLU A 141 -1.80 -6.08 22.74
CA GLU A 141 -0.89 -5.04 23.28
C GLU A 141 0.57 -5.47 23.52
N ILE A 142 0.95 -6.70 23.18
CA ILE A 142 2.32 -7.20 23.27
C ILE A 142 2.99 -7.11 21.90
N ASN A 143 4.19 -6.53 21.81
CA ASN A 143 4.96 -6.57 20.56
C ASN A 143 5.26 -8.03 20.20
N ILE A 144 4.81 -8.46 19.02
CA ILE A 144 5.04 -9.83 18.51
C ILE A 144 5.97 -9.84 17.30
N ALA A 145 6.06 -8.72 16.57
CA ALA A 145 6.97 -8.57 15.46
C ALA A 145 7.36 -7.12 15.21
N SER A 146 8.62 -6.91 14.86
CA SER A 146 9.13 -5.64 14.34
C SER A 146 9.88 -5.92 13.05
N LEU A 147 9.51 -5.21 11.98
CA LEU A 147 10.04 -5.41 10.63
C LEU A 147 10.60 -4.08 10.14
N GLU A 148 11.77 -4.10 9.51
CA GLU A 148 12.42 -2.91 8.97
C GLU A 148 12.84 -3.12 7.51
N GLN A 149 12.83 -2.03 6.75
CA GLN A 149 13.19 -1.94 5.33
C GLN A 149 12.46 -2.98 4.48
N ILE A 150 11.13 -2.87 4.48
CA ILE A 150 10.24 -3.76 3.72
C ILE A 150 10.12 -3.23 2.30
N HIS A 151 10.29 -4.12 1.32
CA HIS A 151 10.08 -3.85 -0.09
C HIS A 151 9.16 -4.90 -0.69
N ILE A 152 8.04 -4.49 -1.27
CA ILE A 152 7.11 -5.36 -1.97
C ILE A 152 6.97 -4.89 -3.41
N LYS A 153 7.16 -5.81 -4.36
CA LYS A 153 6.99 -5.56 -5.80
C LYS A 153 5.99 -6.55 -6.37
N LEU A 154 4.98 -6.04 -7.06
CA LEU A 154 3.99 -6.80 -7.80
C LEU A 154 3.98 -6.29 -9.23
N ASN A 155 4.33 -7.14 -10.20
CA ASN A 155 4.33 -6.78 -11.62
C ASN A 155 3.39 -7.71 -12.38
N GLU A 156 2.44 -7.15 -13.10
CA GLU A 156 1.69 -7.89 -14.11
C GLU A 156 2.64 -8.18 -15.30
N THR A 157 2.88 -9.46 -15.56
CA THR A 157 3.82 -9.92 -16.61
C THR A 157 3.10 -10.29 -17.90
N SER A 158 1.80 -10.58 -17.80
CA SER A 158 0.85 -10.76 -18.89
C SER A 158 -0.54 -10.65 -18.28
N PHE A 159 -1.59 -10.56 -19.10
CA PHE A 159 -2.96 -10.37 -18.63
C PHE A 159 -3.32 -11.28 -17.46
N LYS A 160 -3.56 -10.68 -16.28
CA LYS A 160 -3.90 -11.33 -15.02
C LYS A 160 -2.84 -12.27 -14.43
N ASN A 161 -1.61 -12.29 -14.95
CA ASN A 161 -0.49 -13.02 -14.38
C ASN A 161 0.47 -12.04 -13.71
N PHE A 162 0.73 -12.25 -12.43
CA PHE A 162 1.51 -11.36 -11.59
C PHE A 162 2.75 -12.07 -11.06
N LYS A 163 3.87 -11.38 -11.08
CA LYS A 163 5.10 -11.76 -10.37
C LYS A 163 5.21 -10.96 -9.08
N ILE A 164 5.34 -11.66 -7.97
CA ILE A 164 5.54 -11.07 -6.64
C ILE A 164 6.99 -11.24 -6.23
N ASN A 165 7.58 -10.15 -5.75
CA ASN A 165 8.88 -10.15 -5.09
C ASN A 165 8.80 -9.24 -3.86
N SER A 166 8.77 -9.84 -2.67
CA SER A 166 8.78 -9.15 -1.39
C SER A 166 10.04 -9.51 -0.62
N LYS A 167 10.61 -8.53 0.09
CA LYS A 167 11.75 -8.71 0.99
C LYS A 167 11.60 -7.83 2.22
N ILE A 168 11.86 -8.41 3.37
CA ILE A 168 12.06 -7.74 4.65
C ILE A 168 13.53 -7.93 4.99
N ASN A 169 14.28 -6.84 5.13
CA ASN A 169 15.73 -6.96 5.39
C ASN A 169 15.98 -7.34 6.84
N PHE A 170 15.23 -6.76 7.77
CA PHE A 170 15.36 -7.03 9.20
C PHE A 170 13.98 -7.36 9.76
N ALA A 171 13.84 -8.53 10.35
CA ALA A 171 12.64 -8.95 11.05
C ALA A 171 13.07 -9.53 12.39
N ARG A 172 12.46 -9.02 13.44
CA ARG A 172 12.54 -9.57 14.78
C ARG A 172 11.17 -10.13 15.13
N LEU A 173 11.12 -11.45 15.33
CA LEU A 173 9.91 -12.17 15.72
C LEU A 173 10.11 -12.65 17.15
N GLU A 174 9.24 -12.25 18.07
CA GLU A 174 9.41 -12.57 19.50
C GLU A 174 9.25 -14.08 19.79
N THR A 175 8.71 -14.86 18.84
CA THR A 175 8.62 -16.33 18.91
C THR A 175 9.91 -17.05 18.50
N LEU A 176 10.85 -16.37 17.87
CA LEU A 176 12.17 -16.89 17.56
C LEU A 176 13.13 -16.31 18.60
N GLU A 177 13.74 -17.15 19.44
CA GLU A 177 14.73 -16.70 20.41
C GLU A 177 15.88 -15.97 19.69
N SER A 178 15.80 -14.64 19.63
CA SER A 178 16.90 -13.69 19.36
C SER A 178 17.60 -13.76 18.00
N GLN A 179 16.89 -13.98 16.89
CA GLN A 179 17.51 -13.88 15.56
C GLN A 179 16.88 -12.78 14.73
N ASP A 180 17.68 -11.76 14.42
CA ASP A 180 17.37 -10.85 13.32
C ASP A 180 17.44 -11.67 12.02
N VAL A 181 16.30 -11.80 11.36
CA VAL A 181 16.17 -12.57 10.12
C VAL A 181 15.81 -11.67 8.94
N SER A 182 16.23 -12.05 7.73
CA SER A 182 15.66 -11.53 6.50
C SER A 182 14.61 -12.51 5.98
N ILE A 183 13.46 -11.98 5.59
CA ILE A 183 12.34 -12.76 5.04
C ILE A 183 12.15 -12.36 3.59
N LYS A 184 12.01 -13.33 2.70
CA LYS A 184 11.74 -13.09 1.29
C LYS A 184 10.57 -13.95 0.82
N ILE A 185 9.66 -13.34 0.06
CA ILE A 185 8.58 -14.04 -0.63
C ILE A 185 8.71 -13.75 -2.12
N ASP A 186 8.83 -14.79 -2.94
CA ASP A 186 8.84 -14.64 -4.38
C ASP A 186 8.00 -15.70 -5.08
N GLY A 187 7.41 -15.34 -6.21
CA GLY A 187 6.64 -16.30 -7.00
C GLY A 187 5.73 -15.65 -8.01
N ASN A 188 4.80 -16.45 -8.54
CA ASN A 188 3.87 -16.04 -9.57
C ASN A 188 2.45 -16.39 -9.17
N LEU A 189 1.54 -15.45 -9.35
CA LEU A 189 0.10 -15.61 -9.18
C LEU A 189 -0.63 -15.36 -10.49
N LYS A 190 -1.79 -15.97 -10.63
CA LYS A 190 -2.72 -15.77 -11.72
C LYS A 190 -4.09 -15.48 -11.13
N LEU A 191 -4.71 -14.40 -11.57
CA LEU A 191 -6.08 -14.05 -11.20
C LEU A 191 -7.07 -14.69 -12.18
N ASN A 192 -7.85 -15.66 -11.70
CA ASN A 192 -8.93 -16.31 -12.46
C ASN A 192 -10.24 -16.19 -11.68
N ASN A 193 -11.29 -15.67 -12.30
CA ASN A 193 -12.63 -15.58 -11.68
C ASN A 193 -12.61 -14.99 -10.25
N ASN A 194 -11.91 -13.86 -10.09
CA ASN A 194 -11.72 -13.15 -8.80
C ASN A 194 -10.97 -13.95 -7.72
N ALA A 195 -10.28 -15.03 -8.09
CA ALA A 195 -9.45 -15.79 -7.18
C ALA A 195 -8.01 -15.92 -7.72
N PHE A 196 -7.05 -15.85 -6.82
CA PHE A 196 -5.65 -16.09 -7.11
C PHE A 196 -5.33 -17.58 -7.04
N ASP A 197 -4.58 -18.04 -8.04
CA ASP A 197 -3.92 -19.34 -8.08
C ASP A 197 -2.43 -19.12 -8.38
N GLY A 198 -1.53 -19.93 -7.85
CA GLY A 198 -0.12 -19.81 -8.15
C GLY A 198 0.79 -20.48 -7.16
N ASN A 199 2.08 -20.18 -7.27
CA ASN A 199 3.10 -20.69 -6.35
C ASN A 199 3.95 -19.53 -5.85
N LEU A 200 4.15 -19.49 -4.55
CA LEU A 200 5.07 -18.61 -3.86
C LEU A 200 6.14 -19.44 -3.16
N ASN A 201 7.25 -18.80 -2.86
CA ASN A 201 8.34 -19.38 -2.12
C ASN A 201 8.72 -18.42 -1.01
N LEU A 202 8.63 -18.89 0.24
CA LEU A 202 9.00 -18.15 1.43
C LEU A 202 10.38 -18.64 1.90
N SER A 203 11.37 -17.76 1.90
CA SER A 203 12.68 -18.05 2.48
C SER A 203 12.98 -17.13 3.64
N VAL A 204 13.59 -17.71 4.68
CA VAL A 204 14.02 -16.99 5.88
C VAL A 204 15.49 -17.28 6.12
N LYS A 205 16.25 -16.21 6.36
CA LYS A 205 17.70 -16.23 6.48
C LYS A 205 18.14 -15.55 7.76
N GLU A 206 18.97 -16.22 8.55
CA GLU A 206 19.62 -15.60 9.70
C GLU A 206 20.65 -14.57 9.23
N LEU A 207 20.55 -13.33 9.67
CA LEU A 207 21.43 -12.26 9.18
C LEU A 207 22.87 -12.42 9.68
N LYS A 208 23.05 -12.85 10.94
CA LYS A 208 24.36 -12.94 11.58
C LYS A 208 25.24 -14.02 10.94
N LEU A 209 24.68 -15.21 10.74
CA LEU A 209 25.38 -16.35 10.14
C LEU A 209 25.29 -16.36 8.61
N ASN A 210 24.38 -15.56 8.05
CA ASN A 210 24.08 -15.54 6.63
C ASN A 210 23.63 -16.92 6.11
N GLU A 211 22.96 -17.70 6.97
CA GLU A 211 22.48 -19.06 6.72
C GLU A 211 20.97 -19.07 6.48
N GLU A 212 20.51 -19.90 5.54
CA GLU A 212 19.09 -20.11 5.30
C GLU A 212 18.50 -20.98 6.41
N ILE A 213 17.56 -20.43 7.17
CA ILE A 213 16.89 -21.15 8.27
C ILE A 213 15.86 -22.11 7.67
N PHE A 214 15.03 -21.62 6.73
CA PHE A 214 14.13 -22.47 5.98
C PHE A 214 13.71 -21.84 4.65
N ASN A 215 13.28 -22.73 3.75
CA ASN A 215 12.76 -22.41 2.44
C ASN A 215 11.51 -23.25 2.16
N ILE A 216 10.37 -22.58 2.06
CA ILE A 216 9.06 -23.22 2.03
C ILE A 216 8.32 -22.82 0.75
N PRO A 217 8.02 -23.79 -0.13
CA PRO A 217 7.11 -23.57 -1.24
C PRO A 217 5.67 -23.51 -0.71
N LEU A 218 4.93 -22.49 -1.12
CA LEU A 218 3.52 -22.27 -0.83
C LEU A 218 2.73 -22.33 -2.14
N THR A 219 1.67 -23.14 -2.16
CA THR A 219 0.75 -23.17 -3.30
C THR A 219 -0.48 -22.35 -2.94
N ILE A 220 -0.85 -21.40 -3.79
CA ILE A 220 -2.10 -20.67 -3.67
C ILE A 220 -3.10 -21.30 -4.64
N LYS A 221 -4.27 -21.67 -4.14
CA LYS A 221 -5.36 -22.21 -4.94
C LYS A 221 -6.68 -21.61 -4.49
N LYS A 222 -7.36 -20.91 -5.40
CA LYS A 222 -8.62 -20.19 -5.13
C LYS A 222 -8.54 -19.36 -3.84
N ASN A 223 -7.55 -18.48 -3.73
CA ASN A 223 -7.28 -17.64 -2.55
C ASN A 223 -6.86 -18.39 -1.26
N GLN A 224 -6.74 -19.72 -1.26
CA GLN A 224 -6.23 -20.48 -0.11
C GLN A 224 -4.72 -20.70 -0.24
N VAL A 225 -3.98 -20.36 0.81
CA VAL A 225 -2.54 -20.61 0.94
C VAL A 225 -2.33 -22.00 1.53
N ILE A 226 -1.75 -22.90 0.75
CA ILE A 226 -1.56 -24.31 1.06
C ILE A 226 -0.07 -24.61 1.23
N PHE A 227 0.28 -25.28 2.33
CA PHE A 227 1.61 -25.84 2.57
C PHE A 227 1.47 -27.29 3.00
N LEU A 228 2.25 -28.18 2.39
CA LEU A 228 2.23 -29.63 2.68
C LEU A 228 0.78 -30.18 2.77
N PHE A 229 -0.05 -29.83 1.79
CA PHE A 229 -1.47 -30.23 1.69
C PHE A 229 -2.43 -29.65 2.75
N MET A 230 -1.94 -28.81 3.66
CA MET A 230 -2.77 -28.12 4.67
C MET A 230 -3.05 -26.69 4.23
N ASN A 231 -4.31 -26.25 4.37
CA ASN A 231 -4.65 -24.84 4.24
C ASN A 231 -4.17 -24.10 5.49
N ILE A 232 -3.19 -23.21 5.33
CA ILE A 232 -2.66 -22.41 6.43
C ILE A 232 -3.43 -21.10 6.56
N PHE A 233 -3.90 -20.55 5.44
CA PHE A 233 -4.44 -19.20 5.41
C PHE A 233 -5.42 -18.98 4.25
N ASP A 234 -6.52 -18.28 4.51
CA ASP A 234 -7.50 -17.87 3.50
C ASP A 234 -7.36 -16.37 3.19
N LEU A 235 -6.89 -16.04 1.99
CA LEU A 235 -6.72 -14.65 1.56
C LEU A 235 -8.06 -13.90 1.48
N ASN A 236 -9.19 -14.59 1.33
CA ASN A 236 -10.50 -13.94 1.37
C ASN A 236 -10.75 -13.25 2.71
N ARG A 237 -10.17 -13.74 3.82
CA ARG A 237 -10.31 -13.11 5.13
C ARG A 237 -9.56 -11.79 5.24
N ILE A 238 -8.53 -11.58 4.42
CA ILE A 238 -7.85 -10.27 4.30
C ILE A 238 -8.60 -9.40 3.29
N LEU A 239 -9.00 -9.99 2.17
CA LEU A 239 -9.64 -9.28 1.07
C LEU A 239 -11.09 -8.88 1.36
N SER A 240 -11.76 -9.51 2.34
CA SER A 240 -13.14 -9.16 2.73
C SER A 240 -13.26 -7.79 3.39
N PHE A 241 -12.15 -7.17 3.77
CA PHE A 241 -12.09 -5.80 4.28
C PHE A 241 -11.97 -4.74 3.16
N LEU A 242 -11.90 -5.16 1.89
CA LEU A 242 -11.85 -4.31 0.68
C LEU A 242 -13.12 -4.48 -0.15
#